data_AF-R6LTJ1-F1
#
_entry.id   AF-R6LTJ1-F1
#
_cell.length_a   1.000
_cell.length_b   1.000
_cell.length_c   1.000
_cell.angle_alpha   90.00
_cell.angle_beta   90.00
_cell.angle_gamma   90.00
#
_symmetry.space_group_name_H-M   'P 1'
#
loop_
_entity.id
_entity.type
_entity.pdbx_description
1 polymer ?
#
loop_
_entity_poly.entity_id
_entity_poly.type
_entity_poly.pdbx_seq_one_letter_code
_entity_poly.pdbx_strand_id
1 'polypeptide(L)'
;MNEADTESKYLVYAAFAKPSDAKNPLADMYYYSIHYYTDRVSQMSQEIGIDNRFKEHLSQYGNFWKNKHRIEKFKEIGIDYYNAQTIDIGLIAVLTDVKTPNFEEVVKQMMLGDSGKYFKALADNGLTDKFWELCEKFFGYKSEKPNIDDLSACMILTYASSTLKSAVPETIRSYILKKRNDVVIFIRNIMDNMNYQDVYDKLVERIDKSLRFVTRIHEGLKKNIEKNIEKKRLFSPNG
;
A
#
# COMPACT_ATOMS: atom_id res chain seq x y z
N MET A 1 -54.54 0.29 -20.24
CA MET A 1 -54.01 -0.35 -21.46
C MET A 1 -52.80 0.46 -21.93
N ASN A 2 -51.59 0.05 -21.56
CA ASN A 2 -50.32 0.52 -22.11
C ASN A 2 -49.45 -0.74 -22.33
N GLU A 3 -49.96 -1.67 -23.14
CA GLU A 3 -49.38 -3.00 -23.37
C GLU A 3 -48.45 -3.05 -24.60
N ALA A 4 -47.88 -1.92 -25.03
CA ALA A 4 -47.23 -1.83 -26.34
C ALA A 4 -45.87 -1.11 -26.37
N ASP A 5 -45.18 -0.96 -25.24
CA ASP A 5 -43.83 -0.42 -25.25
C ASP A 5 -42.82 -1.42 -24.67
N THR A 6 -42.13 -2.11 -25.56
CA THR A 6 -41.11 -3.11 -25.26
C THR A 6 -39.69 -2.59 -25.44
N GLU A 7 -39.51 -1.35 -25.92
CA GLU A 7 -38.18 -0.81 -26.27
C GLU A 7 -37.72 0.32 -25.33
N SER A 8 -38.64 1.07 -24.73
CA SER A 8 -38.28 2.21 -23.88
C SER A 8 -37.71 1.78 -22.54
N LYS A 9 -36.68 2.52 -22.09
CA LYS A 9 -36.08 2.36 -20.76
C LYS A 9 -36.79 3.28 -19.77
N TYR A 10 -37.39 2.71 -18.74
CA TYR A 10 -38.12 3.44 -17.71
C TYR A 10 -37.28 3.52 -16.42
N LEU A 11 -37.16 4.72 -15.84
CA LEU A 11 -36.54 4.91 -14.53
C LEU A 11 -37.62 4.96 -13.45
N VAL A 12 -37.64 3.95 -12.57
CA VAL A 12 -38.54 3.91 -11.42
C VAL A 12 -37.83 4.52 -10.21
N TYR A 13 -38.32 5.65 -9.72
CA TYR A 13 -37.77 6.33 -8.54
C TYR A 13 -38.59 6.03 -7.29
N ALA A 14 -37.91 5.65 -6.20
CA ALA A 14 -38.52 5.47 -4.88
C ALA A 14 -37.92 6.46 -3.88
N ALA A 15 -38.75 7.33 -3.31
CA ALA A 15 -38.34 8.38 -2.37
C ALA A 15 -38.17 7.87 -0.92
N PHE A 16 -37.98 6.57 -0.72
CA PHE A 16 -37.90 5.92 0.58
C PHE A 16 -36.79 4.86 0.59
N ALA A 17 -36.26 4.55 1.77
CA ALA A 17 -35.22 3.54 1.94
C ALA A 17 -35.70 2.16 1.45
N LYS A 18 -34.80 1.39 0.82
CA LYS A 18 -35.13 0.05 0.29
C LYS A 18 -35.68 -0.84 1.43
N PRO A 19 -36.92 -1.35 1.33
CA PRO A 19 -37.45 -2.32 2.28
C PRO A 19 -36.75 -3.68 2.11
N SER A 20 -36.81 -4.53 3.12
CA SER A 20 -36.33 -5.91 3.00
C SER A 20 -37.08 -6.66 1.90
N ASP A 21 -36.46 -7.66 1.28
CA ASP A 21 -37.05 -8.39 0.15
C ASP A 21 -38.45 -8.97 0.49
N ALA A 22 -38.62 -9.51 1.71
CA ALA A 22 -39.92 -10.01 2.19
C ALA A 22 -41.03 -8.94 2.28
N LYS A 23 -40.67 -7.66 2.29
CA LYS A 23 -41.57 -6.51 2.34
C LYS A 23 -41.48 -5.65 1.07
N ASN A 24 -40.75 -6.10 0.07
CA ASN A 24 -40.55 -5.38 -1.18
C ASN A 24 -41.40 -6.02 -2.28
N PRO A 25 -42.61 -5.51 -2.58
CA PRO A 25 -43.47 -6.04 -3.63
C PRO A 25 -42.86 -5.90 -5.03
N LEU A 26 -41.79 -5.12 -5.18
CA LEU A 26 -41.04 -4.94 -6.42
C LEU A 26 -39.71 -5.70 -6.42
N ALA A 27 -39.49 -6.66 -5.51
CA ALA A 27 -38.23 -7.40 -5.42
C ALA A 27 -37.85 -8.07 -6.74
N ASP A 28 -38.81 -8.73 -7.39
CA ASP A 28 -38.56 -9.45 -8.65
C ASP A 28 -38.20 -8.48 -9.79
N MET A 29 -38.92 -7.36 -9.90
CA MET A 29 -38.60 -6.31 -10.88
C MET A 29 -37.25 -5.66 -10.59
N TYR A 30 -36.94 -5.47 -9.30
CA TYR A 30 -35.66 -4.93 -8.85
C TYR A 30 -34.51 -5.82 -9.30
N TYR A 31 -34.58 -7.15 -9.08
CA TYR A 31 -33.56 -8.10 -9.50
C TYR A 31 -33.49 -8.33 -11.02
N TYR A 32 -34.61 -8.16 -11.74
CA TYR A 32 -34.66 -8.24 -13.20
C TYR A 32 -34.10 -6.98 -13.90
N SER A 33 -34.06 -5.85 -13.20
CA SER A 33 -33.72 -4.53 -13.76
C SER A 33 -32.25 -4.13 -13.58
N ILE A 34 -31.79 -3.17 -14.38
CA ILE A 34 -30.50 -2.50 -14.16
C ILE A 34 -30.70 -1.42 -13.09
N HIS A 35 -30.00 -1.57 -11.98
CA HIS A 35 -29.98 -0.59 -10.89
C HIS A 35 -29.39 0.73 -11.37
N TYR A 36 -30.15 1.83 -11.21
CA TYR A 36 -29.69 3.18 -11.49
C TYR A 36 -29.61 3.98 -10.19
N TYR A 37 -28.43 4.48 -9.88
CA TYR A 37 -28.16 5.26 -8.69
C TYR A 37 -27.83 6.70 -9.07
N THR A 38 -28.32 7.66 -8.28
CA THR A 38 -27.98 9.08 -8.46
C THR A 38 -26.72 9.48 -7.70
N ASP A 39 -26.26 8.64 -6.76
CA ASP A 39 -25.01 8.88 -6.06
C ASP A 39 -23.81 8.58 -6.95
N ARG A 40 -22.87 9.54 -6.99
CA ARG A 40 -21.69 9.50 -7.87
C ARG A 40 -20.84 8.24 -7.63
N VAL A 41 -20.79 7.75 -6.39
CA VAL A 41 -20.03 6.54 -6.03
C VAL A 41 -20.63 5.32 -6.70
N SER A 42 -21.94 5.15 -6.72
CA SER A 42 -22.59 4.04 -7.41
C SER A 42 -22.55 4.13 -8.93
N GLN A 43 -22.67 5.33 -9.50
CA GLN A 43 -22.49 5.49 -10.94
C GLN A 43 -21.08 5.08 -11.36
N MET A 44 -20.07 5.56 -10.63
CA MET A 44 -18.68 5.19 -10.84
C MET A 44 -18.45 3.68 -10.60
N SER A 45 -18.97 3.09 -9.53
CA SER A 45 -18.76 1.66 -9.25
C SER A 45 -19.31 0.81 -10.38
N GLN A 46 -20.49 1.17 -10.91
CA GLN A 46 -21.10 0.49 -12.05
C GLN A 46 -20.28 0.65 -13.33
N GLU A 47 -19.76 1.84 -13.62
CA GLU A 47 -18.89 2.08 -14.78
C GLU A 47 -17.57 1.30 -14.72
N ILE A 48 -17.02 1.11 -13.52
CA ILE A 48 -15.75 0.39 -13.30
C ILE A 48 -15.98 -1.13 -13.22
N GLY A 49 -17.22 -1.57 -13.05
CA GLY A 49 -17.53 -2.99 -12.82
C GLY A 49 -17.26 -3.44 -11.38
N ILE A 50 -17.20 -2.51 -10.42
CA ILE A 50 -17.13 -2.83 -9.00
C ILE A 50 -18.53 -3.20 -8.51
N ASP A 51 -18.66 -4.40 -7.97
CA ASP A 51 -19.89 -4.91 -7.38
C ASP A 51 -20.43 -3.97 -6.29
N ASN A 52 -21.75 -3.75 -6.30
CA ASN A 52 -22.46 -2.89 -5.38
C ASN A 52 -22.28 -3.29 -3.90
N ARG A 53 -21.87 -4.53 -3.61
CA ARG A 53 -21.48 -4.97 -2.26
C ARG A 53 -20.34 -4.15 -1.65
N PHE A 54 -19.51 -3.50 -2.48
CA PHE A 54 -18.42 -2.63 -2.02
C PHE A 54 -18.83 -1.16 -1.90
N LYS A 55 -20.08 -0.80 -2.20
CA LYS A 55 -20.55 0.59 -2.17
C LYS A 55 -20.26 1.28 -0.83
N GLU A 56 -20.52 0.59 0.29
CA GLU A 56 -20.28 1.12 1.62
C GLU A 56 -18.78 1.38 1.86
N HIS A 57 -17.91 0.46 1.41
CA HIS A 57 -16.46 0.62 1.46
C HIS A 57 -15.99 1.81 0.61
N LEU A 58 -16.47 1.93 -0.63
CA LEU A 58 -16.11 3.03 -1.54
C LEU A 58 -16.58 4.40 -1.01
N SER A 59 -17.73 4.43 -0.34
CA SER A 59 -18.33 5.67 0.19
C SER A 59 -17.46 6.36 1.24
N GLN A 60 -16.58 5.60 1.93
CA GLN A 60 -15.61 6.13 2.90
C GLN A 60 -14.60 7.08 2.23
N TYR A 61 -14.30 6.88 0.95
CA TYR A 61 -13.30 7.63 0.20
C TYR A 61 -13.92 8.73 -0.68
N GLY A 62 -14.96 9.40 -0.19
CA GLY A 62 -15.71 10.41 -0.95
C GLY A 62 -14.85 11.51 -1.58
N ASN A 63 -13.76 11.93 -0.93
CA ASN A 63 -12.86 12.96 -1.49
C ASN A 63 -12.11 12.48 -2.74
N PHE A 64 -11.76 11.19 -2.79
CA PHE A 64 -11.09 10.60 -3.94
C PHE A 64 -11.98 10.67 -5.17
N TRP A 65 -13.25 10.27 -5.02
CA TRP A 65 -14.26 10.21 -6.09
C TRP A 65 -14.75 11.59 -6.56
N LYS A 66 -14.37 12.68 -5.90
CA LYS A 66 -14.67 14.04 -6.38
C LYS A 66 -13.85 14.40 -7.63
N ASN A 67 -12.67 13.80 -7.80
CA ASN A 67 -11.74 14.13 -8.88
C ASN A 67 -11.88 13.14 -10.05
N LYS A 68 -12.35 13.64 -11.20
CA LYS A 68 -12.52 12.83 -12.43
C LYS A 68 -11.21 12.19 -12.91
N HIS A 69 -10.09 12.92 -12.82
CA HIS A 69 -8.80 12.38 -13.23
C HIS A 69 -8.35 11.20 -12.35
N ARG A 70 -8.64 11.24 -11.04
CA ARG A 70 -8.35 10.10 -10.15
C ARG A 70 -9.18 8.86 -10.50
N ILE A 71 -10.44 9.07 -10.88
CA ILE A 71 -11.33 7.99 -11.33
C ILE A 71 -10.78 7.35 -12.61
N GLU A 72 -10.37 8.16 -13.59
CA GLU A 72 -9.75 7.66 -14.83
C GLU A 72 -8.47 6.88 -14.55
N LYS A 73 -7.56 7.43 -13.74
CA LYS A 73 -6.35 6.71 -13.32
C LYS A 73 -6.68 5.39 -12.62
N PHE A 74 -7.70 5.35 -11.76
CA PHE A 74 -8.10 4.12 -11.08
C PHE A 74 -8.61 3.06 -12.06
N LYS A 75 -9.34 3.48 -13.10
CA LYS A 75 -9.78 2.60 -14.20
C LYS A 75 -8.58 2.05 -14.97
N GLU A 76 -7.61 2.90 -15.30
CA GLU A 76 -6.43 2.55 -16.09
C GLU A 76 -5.49 1.55 -15.41
N ILE A 77 -5.49 1.49 -14.07
CA ILE A 77 -4.67 0.55 -13.31
C ILE A 77 -5.06 -0.91 -13.59
N GLY A 78 -6.29 -1.18 -14.04
CA GLY A 78 -6.70 -2.51 -14.49
C GLY A 78 -6.72 -3.55 -13.38
N ILE A 79 -7.56 -3.37 -12.36
CA ILE A 79 -7.73 -4.36 -11.28
C ILE A 79 -8.61 -5.51 -11.79
N ASP A 80 -8.03 -6.72 -11.88
CA ASP A 80 -8.75 -7.91 -12.38
C ASP A 80 -9.88 -8.35 -11.44
N TYR A 81 -9.66 -8.27 -10.12
CA TYR A 81 -10.59 -8.75 -9.11
C TYR A 81 -10.74 -7.75 -7.96
N TYR A 82 -11.97 -7.29 -7.74
CA TYR A 82 -12.30 -6.36 -6.68
C TYR A 82 -12.61 -7.06 -5.34
N ASN A 83 -11.85 -6.67 -4.33
CA ASN A 83 -12.11 -6.88 -2.91
C ASN A 83 -11.67 -5.64 -2.12
N ALA A 84 -12.01 -5.55 -0.83
CA ALA A 84 -11.68 -4.39 -0.01
C ALA A 84 -10.18 -4.02 -0.07
N GLN A 85 -9.30 -5.03 0.00
CA GLN A 85 -7.85 -4.82 -0.06
C GLN A 85 -7.38 -4.35 -1.45
N THR A 86 -7.85 -4.95 -2.54
CA THR A 86 -7.41 -4.56 -3.90
C THR A 86 -7.93 -3.17 -4.26
N ILE A 87 -9.12 -2.80 -3.77
CA ILE A 87 -9.65 -1.45 -3.87
C ILE A 87 -8.73 -0.48 -3.11
N ASP A 88 -8.41 -0.76 -1.84
CA ASP A 88 -7.54 0.10 -1.04
C ASP A 88 -6.16 0.28 -1.68
N ILE A 89 -5.55 -0.80 -2.16
CA ILE A 89 -4.27 -0.76 -2.90
C ILE A 89 -4.40 0.09 -4.16
N GLY A 90 -5.48 -0.08 -4.94
CA GLY A 90 -5.73 0.72 -6.15
C GLY A 90 -5.86 2.21 -5.85
N LEU A 91 -6.58 2.57 -4.79
CA LEU A 91 -6.77 3.97 -4.38
C LEU A 91 -5.43 4.60 -4.00
N ILE A 92 -4.65 3.89 -3.17
CA ILE A 92 -3.33 4.33 -2.74
C ILE A 92 -2.37 4.43 -3.94
N ALA A 93 -2.43 3.48 -4.88
CA ALA A 93 -1.62 3.50 -6.10
C ALA A 93 -1.88 4.77 -6.93
N VAL A 94 -3.14 5.13 -7.16
CA VAL A 94 -3.48 6.38 -7.87
C VAL A 94 -2.93 7.61 -7.15
N LEU A 95 -3.04 7.67 -5.82
CA LEU A 95 -2.58 8.81 -5.02
C LEU A 95 -1.06 8.92 -4.94
N THR A 96 -0.36 7.81 -5.15
CA THR A 96 1.11 7.71 -5.16
C THR A 96 1.70 7.77 -6.57
N ASP A 97 0.87 8.01 -7.60
CA ASP A 97 1.26 8.03 -9.01
C ASP A 97 1.82 6.68 -9.52
N VAL A 98 1.40 5.56 -8.92
CA VAL A 98 1.74 4.19 -9.36
C VAL A 98 0.69 3.68 -10.34
N LYS A 99 1.15 3.14 -11.48
CA LYS A 99 0.29 2.70 -12.60
C LYS A 99 -0.20 1.25 -12.51
N THR A 100 0.23 0.52 -11.49
CA THR A 100 -0.10 -0.89 -11.29
C THR A 100 -0.73 -1.10 -9.92
N PRO A 101 -1.66 -2.06 -9.76
CA PRO A 101 -2.31 -2.33 -8.47
C PRO A 101 -1.43 -3.20 -7.57
N ASN A 102 -0.15 -2.82 -7.42
CA ASN A 102 0.84 -3.55 -6.65
C ASN A 102 1.29 -2.71 -5.44
N PHE A 103 1.05 -3.23 -4.24
CA PHE A 103 1.42 -2.55 -3.00
C PHE A 103 2.94 -2.42 -2.81
N GLU A 104 3.74 -3.37 -3.32
CA GLU A 104 5.19 -3.26 -3.27
C GLU A 104 5.68 -2.07 -4.11
N GLU A 105 5.12 -1.87 -5.29
CA GLU A 105 5.41 -0.69 -6.13
C GLU A 105 5.02 0.62 -5.45
N VAL A 106 3.89 0.64 -4.73
CA VAL A 106 3.48 1.76 -3.88
C VAL A 106 4.50 2.06 -2.80
N VAL A 107 4.95 1.05 -2.05
CA VAL A 107 5.94 1.24 -0.99
C VAL A 107 7.28 1.69 -1.56
N LYS A 108 7.72 1.11 -2.68
CA LYS A 108 8.91 1.55 -3.40
C LYS A 108 8.82 3.04 -3.78
N GLN A 109 7.68 3.46 -4.32
CA GLN A 109 7.43 4.86 -4.68
C GLN A 109 7.43 5.78 -3.46
N MET A 110 6.87 5.33 -2.34
CA MET A 110 6.92 6.08 -1.07
C MET A 110 8.34 6.22 -0.51
N MET A 111 9.16 5.18 -0.64
CA MET A 111 10.54 5.17 -0.12
C MET A 111 11.49 6.03 -0.97
N LEU A 112 11.28 6.08 -2.29
CA LEU A 112 12.23 6.70 -3.23
C LEU A 112 11.76 8.04 -3.79
N GLY A 113 10.44 8.27 -3.78
CA GLY A 113 9.83 9.50 -4.27
C GLY A 113 9.61 10.54 -3.18
N ASP A 114 8.75 11.52 -3.49
CA ASP A 114 8.35 12.58 -2.56
C ASP A 114 7.28 12.05 -1.58
N SER A 115 7.74 11.38 -0.53
CA SER A 115 6.86 10.85 0.51
C SER A 115 6.00 11.93 1.16
N GLY A 116 6.49 13.18 1.28
CA GLY A 116 5.73 14.28 1.88
C GLY A 116 4.49 14.63 1.05
N LYS A 117 4.66 14.78 -0.27
CA LYS A 117 3.56 14.95 -1.22
C LYS A 117 2.57 13.80 -1.14
N TYR A 118 3.06 12.55 -1.12
CA TYR A 118 2.21 11.37 -1.15
C TYR A 118 1.43 11.15 0.15
N PHE A 119 2.07 11.30 1.32
CA PHE A 119 1.36 11.21 2.61
C PHE A 119 0.33 12.31 2.78
N LYS A 120 0.61 13.52 2.27
CA LYS A 120 -0.41 14.58 2.23
C LYS A 120 -1.61 14.14 1.38
N ALA A 121 -1.37 13.59 0.20
CA ALA A 121 -2.44 13.08 -0.66
C ALA A 121 -3.22 11.92 0.02
N LEU A 122 -2.56 11.01 0.73
CA LEU A 122 -3.24 9.95 1.48
C LEU A 122 -4.09 10.51 2.62
N ALA A 123 -3.55 11.46 3.39
CA ALA A 123 -4.25 12.09 4.50
C ALA A 123 -5.50 12.84 4.04
N ASP A 124 -5.39 13.63 2.96
CA ASP A 124 -6.51 14.36 2.36
C ASP A 124 -7.63 13.41 1.87
N ASN A 125 -7.34 12.13 1.66
CA ASN A 125 -8.30 11.12 1.20
C ASN A 125 -8.61 10.04 2.25
N GLY A 126 -8.15 10.19 3.50
CA GLY A 126 -8.43 9.24 4.58
C GLY A 126 -7.79 7.85 4.40
N LEU A 127 -6.70 7.73 3.64
CA LEU A 127 -6.06 6.46 3.28
C LEU A 127 -4.76 6.18 4.04
N THR A 128 -4.32 7.09 4.92
CA THR A 128 -3.07 6.94 5.68
C THR A 128 -3.08 5.70 6.57
N ASP A 129 -4.16 5.46 7.31
CA ASP A 129 -4.25 4.30 8.21
C ASP A 129 -4.28 2.99 7.42
N LYS A 130 -4.99 2.97 6.28
CA LYS A 130 -4.99 1.81 5.37
C LYS A 130 -3.63 1.50 4.78
N PHE A 131 -2.85 2.52 4.44
CA PHE A 131 -1.46 2.32 4.02
C PHE A 131 -0.64 1.60 5.12
N TRP A 132 -0.76 2.02 6.38
CA TRP A 132 -0.03 1.40 7.47
C TRP A 132 -0.54 -0.01 7.83
N GLU A 133 -1.84 -0.25 7.77
CA GLU A 133 -2.43 -1.59 7.89
C GLU A 133 -1.86 -2.55 6.82
N LEU A 134 -1.73 -2.07 5.57
CA LEU A 134 -1.11 -2.83 4.49
C LEU A 134 0.39 -3.04 4.75
N CYS A 135 1.13 -2.07 5.29
CA CYS A 135 2.52 -2.24 5.70
C CYS A 135 2.69 -3.33 6.78
N GLU A 136 1.79 -3.37 7.78
CA GLU A 136 1.77 -4.44 8.79
C GLU A 136 1.47 -5.79 8.14
N LYS A 137 0.51 -5.83 7.20
CA LYS A 137 0.11 -7.07 6.52
C LYS A 137 1.18 -7.63 5.59
N PHE A 138 1.82 -6.81 4.76
CA PHE A 138 2.77 -7.24 3.73
C PHE A 138 4.19 -7.41 4.29
N PHE A 139 4.62 -6.53 5.19
CA PHE A 139 6.00 -6.50 5.69
C PHE A 139 6.11 -6.81 7.18
N GLY A 140 5.00 -6.85 7.92
CA GLY A 140 5.05 -7.06 9.37
C GLY A 140 5.56 -5.84 10.15
N TYR A 141 5.51 -4.65 9.54
CA TYR A 141 5.90 -3.40 10.20
C TYR A 141 4.80 -2.90 11.10
N LYS A 142 5.13 -2.68 12.38
CA LYS A 142 4.23 -2.14 13.39
C LYS A 142 4.97 -1.15 14.26
N SER A 143 4.45 0.07 14.35
CA SER A 143 5.04 1.16 15.14
C SER A 143 3.93 2.02 15.75
N GLU A 144 4.16 2.56 16.94
CA GLU A 144 3.24 3.52 17.58
C GLU A 144 3.21 4.87 16.83
N LYS A 145 4.32 5.22 16.18
CA LYS A 145 4.44 6.42 15.33
C LYS A 145 5.01 6.00 13.98
N PRO A 146 4.17 5.44 13.09
CA PRO A 146 4.62 4.96 11.79
C PRO A 146 5.31 6.08 10.99
N ASN A 147 6.49 5.79 10.47
CA ASN A 147 7.24 6.69 9.59
C ASN A 147 7.87 5.89 8.44
N ILE A 148 7.88 6.48 7.24
CA ILE A 148 8.43 5.84 6.05
C ILE A 148 9.94 5.66 6.14
N ASP A 149 10.65 6.58 6.80
CA ASP A 149 12.10 6.46 6.99
C ASP A 149 12.43 5.30 7.94
N ASP A 150 11.62 5.15 9.00
CA ASP A 150 11.76 4.05 9.96
C ASP A 150 11.41 2.69 9.32
N LEU A 151 10.33 2.63 8.52
CA LEU A 151 10.01 1.46 7.70
C LEU A 151 11.19 1.09 6.78
N SER A 152 11.71 2.08 6.05
CA SER A 152 12.84 1.89 5.12
C SER A 152 14.06 1.32 5.83
N ALA A 153 14.41 1.90 6.99
CA ALA A 153 15.51 1.46 7.81
C ALA A 153 15.32 0.02 8.32
N CYS A 154 14.12 -0.31 8.82
CA CYS A 154 13.77 -1.67 9.25
C CYS A 154 13.88 -2.69 8.11
N MET A 155 13.45 -2.32 6.89
CA MET A 155 13.55 -3.19 5.72
C MET A 155 15.00 -3.46 5.31
N ILE A 156 15.82 -2.42 5.19
CA ILE A 156 17.25 -2.55 4.84
C ILE A 156 17.97 -3.37 5.90
N LEU A 157 17.69 -3.10 7.17
CA LEU A 157 18.29 -3.84 8.27
C LEU A 157 17.89 -5.32 8.25
N THR A 158 16.63 -5.60 7.94
CA THR A 158 16.14 -6.97 7.76
C THR A 158 16.87 -7.67 6.61
N TYR A 159 17.10 -6.96 5.50
CA TYR A 159 17.89 -7.46 4.37
C TYR A 159 19.36 -7.70 4.76
N ALA A 160 20.03 -6.74 5.39
CA ALA A 160 21.42 -6.85 5.85
C ALA A 160 21.61 -8.01 6.83
N SER A 161 20.67 -8.19 7.76
CA SER A 161 20.63 -9.33 8.70
C SER A 161 20.56 -10.68 7.98
N SER A 162 19.82 -10.77 6.87
CA SER A 162 19.69 -12.01 6.10
C SER A 162 20.92 -12.36 5.26
N THR A 163 21.70 -11.36 4.85
CA THR A 163 22.89 -11.51 3.99
C THR A 163 24.17 -11.68 4.81
N LEU A 164 24.26 -10.99 5.94
CA LEU A 164 25.37 -11.09 6.88
C LEU A 164 25.16 -12.33 7.75
N LYS A 165 25.86 -13.43 7.47
CA LYS A 165 25.90 -14.67 8.30
C LYS A 165 26.42 -14.45 9.75
N SER A 166 26.69 -13.22 10.15
CA SER A 166 27.21 -12.84 11.47
C SER A 166 26.06 -12.56 12.43
N ALA A 167 26.23 -12.92 13.72
CA ALA A 167 25.22 -12.67 14.74
C ALA A 167 24.87 -11.18 14.81
N VAL A 168 23.63 -10.85 14.45
CA VAL A 168 23.10 -9.49 14.56
C VAL A 168 23.02 -9.10 16.04
N PRO A 169 23.54 -7.93 16.43
CA PRO A 169 23.43 -7.45 17.81
C PRO A 169 21.99 -7.51 18.33
N GLU A 170 21.83 -7.86 19.61
CA GLU A 170 20.51 -8.03 20.23
C GLU A 170 19.69 -6.74 20.23
N THR A 171 20.38 -5.59 20.27
CA THR A 171 19.81 -4.23 20.14
C THR A 171 19.17 -3.94 18.78
N ILE A 172 19.57 -4.69 17.75
CA ILE A 172 19.11 -4.53 16.35
C ILE A 172 18.01 -5.55 16.04
N ARG A 173 17.93 -6.64 16.82
CA ARG A 173 16.97 -7.73 16.63
C ARG A 173 15.51 -7.28 16.70
N SER A 174 15.20 -6.29 17.52
CA SER A 174 13.85 -5.72 17.69
C SER A 174 13.33 -4.96 16.47
N TYR A 175 14.24 -4.51 15.59
CA TYR A 175 13.92 -3.78 14.36
C TYR A 175 13.80 -4.70 13.14
N ILE A 176 14.08 -6.00 13.31
CA ILE A 176 13.92 -6.98 12.24
C ILE A 176 12.45 -7.26 12.06
N LEU A 177 11.96 -7.04 10.84
CA LEU A 177 10.57 -7.26 10.49
C LEU A 177 10.21 -8.75 10.55
N LYS A 178 8.96 -9.05 10.93
CA LYS A 178 8.48 -10.43 11.09
C LYS A 178 8.46 -11.18 9.75
N LYS A 179 8.13 -10.49 8.66
CA LYS A 179 8.06 -11.06 7.30
C LYS A 179 9.39 -10.95 6.57
N ARG A 180 10.42 -11.61 7.11
CA ARG A 180 11.80 -11.49 6.63
C ARG A 180 11.96 -11.83 5.15
N ASN A 181 11.39 -12.95 4.69
CA ASN A 181 11.55 -13.40 3.30
C ASN A 181 10.95 -12.40 2.31
N ASP A 182 9.71 -11.94 2.57
CA ASP A 182 9.02 -10.96 1.72
C ASP A 182 9.82 -9.66 1.64
N VAL A 183 10.29 -9.15 2.78
CA VAL A 183 11.14 -7.95 2.85
C VAL A 183 12.46 -8.12 2.10
N VAL A 184 13.11 -9.30 2.22
CA VAL A 184 14.36 -9.59 1.53
C VAL A 184 14.18 -9.63 0.01
N ILE A 185 13.11 -10.28 -0.46
CA ILE A 185 12.77 -10.33 -1.88
C ILE A 185 12.46 -8.93 -2.40
N PHE A 186 11.67 -8.16 -1.66
CA PHE A 186 11.31 -6.79 -2.00
C PHE A 186 12.55 -5.89 -2.14
N ILE A 187 13.42 -5.86 -1.14
CA ILE A 187 14.65 -5.03 -1.18
C ILE A 187 15.59 -5.51 -2.29
N ARG A 188 15.72 -6.84 -2.50
CA ARG A 188 16.48 -7.39 -3.64
C ARG A 188 15.92 -6.92 -4.97
N ASN A 189 14.60 -6.98 -5.18
CA ASN A 189 13.95 -6.50 -6.39
C ASN A 189 14.25 -5.01 -6.65
N ILE A 190 14.21 -4.18 -5.60
CA ILE A 190 14.60 -2.77 -5.72
C ILE A 190 16.06 -2.62 -6.15
N MET A 191 16.97 -3.38 -5.54
CA MET A 191 18.41 -3.32 -5.84
C MET A 191 18.77 -3.89 -7.21
N ASP A 192 18.08 -4.91 -7.70
CA ASP A 192 18.34 -5.49 -9.02
C ASP A 192 17.83 -4.57 -10.15
N ASN A 193 16.79 -3.77 -9.87
CA ASN A 193 16.16 -2.85 -10.84
C ASN A 193 16.72 -1.42 -10.81
N MET A 194 17.69 -1.11 -9.94
CA MET A 194 18.31 0.21 -9.84
C MET A 194 19.82 0.08 -9.63
N ASN A 195 20.60 1.09 -10.02
CA ASN A 195 22.03 1.11 -9.72
C ASN A 195 22.24 1.04 -8.20
N TYR A 196 22.79 -0.08 -7.72
CA TYR A 196 22.98 -0.43 -6.31
C TYR A 196 23.56 0.73 -5.45
N GLN A 197 24.46 1.51 -6.04
CA GLN A 197 25.12 2.66 -5.38
C GLN A 197 24.12 3.80 -5.11
N ASP A 198 23.30 4.21 -6.07
CA ASP A 198 22.40 5.36 -5.93
C ASP A 198 21.27 5.11 -4.92
N VAL A 199 20.80 3.85 -4.83
CA VAL A 199 19.73 3.44 -3.90
C VAL A 199 20.28 3.37 -2.49
N TYR A 200 21.44 2.74 -2.33
CA TYR A 200 22.11 2.66 -1.05
C TYR A 200 22.49 4.05 -0.55
N ASP A 201 23.05 4.91 -1.40
CA ASP A 201 23.44 6.27 -1.03
C ASP A 201 22.24 7.15 -0.66
N LYS A 202 21.15 7.13 -1.44
CA LYS A 202 19.91 7.85 -1.10
C LYS A 202 19.28 7.36 0.20
N LEU A 203 19.29 6.05 0.42
CA LEU A 203 18.72 5.46 1.64
C LEU A 203 19.60 5.74 2.85
N VAL A 204 20.93 5.67 2.70
CA VAL A 204 21.89 6.04 3.76
C VAL A 204 21.80 7.52 4.07
N GLU A 205 21.71 8.41 3.09
CA GLU A 205 21.56 9.86 3.31
C GLU A 205 20.24 10.20 4.03
N ARG A 206 19.16 9.47 3.71
CA ARG A 206 17.85 9.60 4.37
C ARG A 206 17.86 9.07 5.80
N ILE A 207 18.61 7.99 6.03
CA ILE A 207 18.85 7.41 7.35
C ILE A 207 19.73 8.36 8.20
N ASP A 208 20.75 9.00 7.61
CA ASP A 208 21.65 9.95 8.27
C ASP A 208 20.91 11.20 8.77
N LYS A 209 19.90 11.67 8.02
CA LYS A 209 19.02 12.78 8.47
C LYS A 209 18.16 12.42 9.70
N SER A 210 17.91 11.14 9.98
CA SER A 210 17.19 10.65 11.18
C SER A 210 18.15 10.34 12.35
N LEU A 211 19.07 11.29 12.59
CA LEU A 211 20.37 11.24 13.31
C LEU A 211 20.40 10.71 14.77
N ARG A 212 19.36 10.01 15.25
CA ARG A 212 19.39 9.25 16.52
C ARG A 212 19.42 7.74 16.32
N PHE A 213 18.94 7.26 15.18
CA PHE A 213 18.91 5.83 14.84
C PHE A 213 20.28 5.36 14.32
N VAL A 214 20.93 6.20 13.49
CA VAL A 214 22.23 5.90 12.86
C VAL A 214 23.35 5.84 13.87
N THR A 215 23.42 6.73 14.85
CA THR A 215 24.55 6.74 15.79
C THR A 215 24.66 5.41 16.54
N ARG A 216 23.53 4.82 16.94
CA ARG A 216 23.50 3.51 17.62
C ARG A 216 23.79 2.34 16.68
N ILE A 217 23.28 2.37 15.46
CA ILE A 217 23.54 1.29 14.47
C ILE A 217 24.95 1.38 13.89
N HIS A 218 25.44 2.58 13.57
CA HIS A 218 26.79 2.85 13.08
C HIS A 218 27.83 2.47 14.13
N GLU A 219 27.64 2.80 15.42
CA GLU A 219 28.51 2.30 16.49
C GLU A 219 28.48 0.77 16.60
N GLY A 220 27.30 0.15 16.46
CA GLY A 220 27.13 -1.30 16.50
C GLY A 220 27.79 -2.02 15.31
N LEU A 221 27.64 -1.48 14.10
CA LEU A 221 28.23 -2.00 12.87
C LEU A 221 29.74 -1.79 12.85
N LYS A 222 30.23 -0.60 13.25
CA LYS A 222 31.66 -0.30 13.33
C LYS A 222 32.38 -1.23 14.31
N LYS A 223 31.82 -1.43 15.52
CA LYS A 223 32.36 -2.39 16.50
C LYS A 223 32.39 -3.83 15.98
N ASN A 224 31.38 -4.24 15.21
CA ASN A 224 31.33 -5.59 14.64
C ASN A 224 32.31 -5.78 13.48
N ILE A 225 32.50 -4.76 12.64
CA ILE A 225 33.49 -4.78 11.56
C ILE A 225 34.91 -4.82 12.15
N GLU A 226 35.20 -4.00 13.16
CA GLU A 226 36.48 -4.01 13.89
C GLU A 226 36.75 -5.38 14.55
N LYS A 227 35.76 -5.97 15.23
CA LYS A 227 35.88 -7.33 15.81
C LYS A 227 36.12 -8.42 14.77
N ASN A 228 35.47 -8.33 13.60
CA ASN A 228 35.67 -9.31 12.53
C ASN A 228 37.03 -9.15 11.85
N ILE A 229 37.54 -7.92 11.74
CA ILE A 229 38.90 -7.65 11.24
C ILE A 229 39.95 -8.17 12.24
N GLU A 230 39.76 -7.95 13.55
CA GLU A 230 40.62 -8.50 14.59
C GLU A 230 40.62 -10.02 14.61
N LYS A 231 39.44 -10.67 14.56
CA LYS A 231 39.35 -12.13 14.43
C LYS A 231 40.09 -12.63 13.18
N LYS A 232 39.94 -11.96 12.04
CA LYS A 232 40.62 -12.37 10.79
C LYS A 232 42.14 -12.21 10.86
N ARG A 233 42.65 -11.25 11.64
CA ARG A 233 44.08 -11.07 11.94
C ARG A 233 44.62 -12.11 12.92
N LEU A 234 43.83 -12.54 13.91
CA LEU A 234 44.20 -13.59 14.88
C LEU A 234 44.16 -15.01 14.29
N PHE A 235 43.42 -15.25 13.19
CA PHE A 235 43.29 -16.55 12.53
C PHE A 235 44.00 -16.64 11.17
N SER A 236 44.90 -15.71 10.84
CA SER A 236 45.85 -15.88 9.73
C SER A 236 47.17 -16.39 10.32
N PRO A 237 47.50 -17.69 10.23
CA PRO A 237 48.81 -18.17 10.62
C PRO A 237 49.84 -17.55 9.67
N ASN A 238 50.87 -16.95 10.22
CA ASN A 238 52.04 -16.47 9.48
C ASN A 238 52.52 -17.57 8.53
N GLY A 239 52.46 -17.29 7.22
CA GLY A 239 53.32 -17.92 6.22
C GLY A 239 54.68 -17.23 6.21
#